data_AF-A0A8W8JH83-F1
#
_entry.id   AF-A0A8W8JH83-F1
#
_cell.length_a   1.000
_cell.length_b   1.000
_cell.length_c   1.000
_cell.angle_alpha   90.00
_cell.angle_beta   90.00
_cell.angle_gamma   90.00
#
_symmetry.space_group_name_H-M   'P 1'
#
loop_
_entity.id
_entity.type
_entity.pdbx_description
1 polymer ?
#
loop_
_entity_poly.entity_id
_entity_poly.type
_entity_poly.pdbx_seq_one_letter_code
_entity_poly.pdbx_strand_id
1 'polypeptide(L)'
;MSRLDEILESKEKKNPKTVKWSKEDTADLKSHFRKYIFTQKDNNTGNLPCKKEIEDFLKTNNISSLDGVHMKTKISKARTKIFNERKTARLRTSKKLAELELVAI
;
A
#
# COMPACT_ATOMS: atom_id res chain seq x y z
N MET A 1 24.52 -4.29 37.50
CA MET A 1 23.91 -4.54 36.18
C MET A 1 25.00 -4.35 35.14
N SER A 2 25.20 -5.34 34.27
CA SER A 2 26.35 -5.40 33.36
C SER A 2 26.03 -4.65 32.07
N ARG A 3 27.04 -3.97 31.50
CA ARG A 3 27.00 -3.23 30.21
C ARG A 3 26.57 -4.10 29.02
N LEU A 4 26.54 -5.42 29.19
CA LEU A 4 26.06 -6.40 28.22
C LEU A 4 24.53 -6.53 28.20
N ASP A 5 23.86 -6.29 29.32
CA ASP A 5 22.40 -6.37 29.42
C ASP A 5 21.72 -5.23 28.62
N GLU A 6 22.36 -4.05 28.59
CA GLU A 6 21.89 -2.86 27.85
C GLU A 6 21.93 -3.03 26.32
N ILE A 7 22.82 -3.88 25.80
CA ILE A 7 23.00 -4.07 24.34
C ILE A 7 21.97 -5.08 23.80
N LEU A 8 21.58 -6.07 24.60
CA LEU A 8 20.63 -7.12 24.21
C LEU A 8 19.18 -6.63 24.11
N GLU A 9 18.80 -5.63 24.91
CA GLU A 9 17.43 -5.09 24.94
C GLU A 9 17.09 -4.19 23.73
N SER A 10 18.11 -3.73 23.00
CA SER A 10 17.96 -2.83 21.84
C SER A 10 17.57 -3.52 20.52
N LYS A 11 17.44 -4.85 20.50
CA LYS A 11 17.15 -5.65 19.29
C LYS A 11 15.81 -6.38 19.34
N GLU A 12 14.84 -5.90 20.10
CA GLU A 12 13.45 -6.23 19.79
C GLU A 12 13.17 -5.80 18.35
N LYS A 13 13.10 -6.77 17.43
CA LYS A 13 12.53 -6.60 16.10
C LYS A 13 11.08 -6.16 16.31
N LYS A 14 10.85 -4.87 16.45
CA LYS A 14 9.51 -4.26 16.46
C LYS A 14 8.87 -4.64 15.14
N ASN A 15 8.09 -5.72 15.15
CA ASN A 15 7.26 -6.10 14.03
C ASN A 15 6.50 -4.83 13.62
N PRO A 16 6.69 -4.32 12.39
CA PRO A 16 6.16 -3.03 12.03
C PRO A 16 4.64 -3.13 12.11
N LYS A 17 4.04 -2.49 13.13
CA LYS A 17 2.59 -2.48 13.39
C LYS A 17 1.87 -2.41 12.04
N THR A 18 1.07 -3.44 11.77
CA THR A 18 0.28 -3.53 10.54
C THR A 18 -0.71 -2.38 10.57
N VAL A 19 -0.73 -1.57 9.51
CA VAL A 19 -1.68 -0.46 9.40
C VAL A 19 -3.00 -1.05 8.94
N LYS A 20 -4.05 -0.89 9.75
CA LYS A 20 -5.42 -1.22 9.34
C LYS A 20 -5.97 -0.03 8.55
N TRP A 21 -6.15 -0.23 7.25
CA TRP A 21 -6.70 0.78 6.36
C TRP A 21 -8.23 0.82 6.48
N SER A 22 -8.81 1.99 6.72
CA SER A 22 -10.25 2.21 6.62
C SER A 22 -10.74 2.06 5.17
N LYS A 23 -12.06 1.93 4.98
CA LYS A 23 -12.65 1.84 3.63
C LYS A 23 -12.52 3.17 2.91
N GLU A 24 -12.71 4.26 3.64
CA GLU A 24 -12.66 5.65 3.21
C GLU A 24 -11.24 6.00 2.74
N ASP A 25 -10.24 5.78 3.58
CA ASP A 25 -8.83 6.02 3.22
C ASP A 25 -8.38 5.16 2.03
N THR A 26 -8.89 3.92 1.95
CA THR A 26 -8.64 3.04 0.81
C THR A 26 -9.29 3.59 -0.46
N ALA A 27 -10.50 4.15 -0.37
CA ALA A 27 -11.20 4.76 -1.50
C ALA A 27 -10.46 6.00 -2.02
N ASP A 28 -10.03 6.89 -1.13
CA ASP A 28 -9.27 8.09 -1.48
C ASP A 28 -7.95 7.75 -2.16
N LEU A 29 -7.20 6.80 -1.58
CA LEU A 29 -5.95 6.31 -2.13
C LEU A 29 -6.16 5.68 -3.51
N LYS A 30 -7.23 4.90 -3.70
CA LYS A 30 -7.55 4.29 -4.99
C LYS A 30 -7.97 5.29 -6.04
N SER A 31 -8.73 6.31 -5.65
CA SER A 31 -9.16 7.40 -6.52
C SER A 31 -7.96 8.19 -7.02
N HIS A 32 -7.09 8.64 -6.09
CA HIS A 32 -5.92 9.45 -6.41
C HIS A 32 -4.88 8.67 -7.23
N PHE A 33 -4.56 7.43 -6.84
CA PHE A 33 -3.55 6.62 -7.51
C PHE A 33 -4.15 5.63 -8.53
N ARG A 34 -5.32 5.95 -9.09
CA ARG A 34 -6.02 5.11 -10.08
C ARG A 34 -5.09 4.69 -11.22
N LYS A 35 -4.23 5.61 -11.69
CA LYS A 35 -3.27 5.35 -12.78
C LYS A 35 -2.28 4.23 -12.46
N TYR A 36 -1.89 4.08 -11.20
CA TYR A 36 -0.94 3.04 -10.76
C TYR A 36 -1.62 1.70 -10.46
N ILE A 37 -2.92 1.73 -10.17
CA ILE A 37 -3.69 0.54 -9.75
C ILE A 37 -4.35 -0.15 -10.94
N PHE A 38 -4.91 0.62 -11.89
CA PHE A 38 -5.80 0.08 -12.92
C PHE A 38 -5.31 0.25 -14.37
N THR A 39 -4.34 1.12 -14.66
CA THR A 39 -3.92 1.33 -16.06
C THR A 39 -3.08 0.15 -16.55
N GLN A 40 -3.71 -0.69 -17.36
CA GLN A 40 -3.10 -1.76 -18.13
C GLN A 40 -2.82 -1.22 -19.54
N LYS A 41 -1.69 -0.52 -19.74
CA LYS A 41 -1.04 -0.60 -21.05
C LYS A 41 -0.07 -1.76 -20.96
N ASP A 42 -0.05 -2.60 -22.00
CA ASP A 42 0.49 -3.96 -22.03
C ASP A 42 1.96 -4.13 -21.60
N ASN A 43 2.67 -3.03 -21.34
CA ASN A 43 4.07 -3.02 -20.91
C ASN A 43 4.34 -2.22 -19.62
N ASN A 44 3.32 -1.90 -18.81
CA ASN A 44 3.53 -1.15 -17.57
C ASN A 44 3.94 -2.07 -16.41
N THR A 45 5.11 -2.69 -16.58
CA THR A 45 5.80 -3.51 -15.58
C THR A 45 6.33 -2.60 -14.48
N GLY A 46 5.47 -2.22 -13.54
CA GLY A 46 5.95 -1.96 -12.18
C GLY A 46 6.12 -0.51 -11.72
N ASN A 47 5.73 0.50 -12.49
CA ASN A 47 5.77 1.86 -11.95
C ASN A 47 4.81 2.01 -10.77
N LEU A 48 5.38 2.37 -9.62
CA LEU A 48 4.69 2.82 -8.41
C LEU A 48 4.90 4.34 -8.30
N PRO A 49 4.02 5.07 -7.61
CA PRO A 49 4.23 6.50 -7.42
C PRO A 49 5.56 6.77 -6.75
N CYS A 50 6.20 7.87 -7.17
CA CYS A 50 7.44 8.31 -6.57
C CYS A 50 7.20 8.82 -5.14
N LYS A 51 8.28 8.95 -4.35
CA LYS A 51 8.20 9.43 -2.97
C LYS A 51 7.44 10.76 -2.87
N LYS A 52 7.75 11.69 -3.77
CA LYS A 52 7.18 13.05 -3.79
C LYS A 52 5.67 13.03 -4.03
N GLU A 53 5.20 12.26 -5.02
CA GLU A 53 3.75 12.11 -5.28
C GLU A 53 2.99 11.59 -4.05
N ILE A 54 3.54 10.60 -3.34
CA ILE A 54 2.91 10.07 -2.13
C ILE A 54 2.94 11.09 -0.99
N GLU A 55 4.06 11.80 -0.85
CA GLU A 55 4.20 12.84 0.18
C GLU A 55 3.21 14.00 -0.05
N ASP A 56 3.07 14.45 -1.29
CA ASP A 56 2.14 15.52 -1.67
C ASP A 56 0.67 15.09 -1.43
N PHE A 57 0.33 13.84 -1.76
CA PHE A 57 -0.97 13.25 -1.44
C PHE A 57 -1.24 13.23 0.07
N LEU A 58 -0.27 12.79 0.88
CA LEU A 58 -0.40 12.69 2.34
C LEU A 58 -0.42 14.03 3.06
N LYS A 59 0.09 15.11 2.44
CA LYS A 59 0.02 16.48 2.97
C LYS A 59 -1.32 17.13 2.70
N THR A 60 -1.95 16.80 1.57
CA THR A 60 -3.21 17.41 1.11
C THR A 60 -4.44 16.63 1.55
N ASN A 61 -4.31 15.34 1.86
CA ASN A 61 -5.40 14.48 2.29
C ASN A 61 -5.15 13.96 3.70
N ASN A 62 -6.19 13.99 4.53
CA ASN A 62 -6.13 13.43 5.88
C ASN A 62 -6.39 11.92 5.84
N ILE A 63 -5.33 11.12 5.98
CA ILE A 63 -5.40 9.65 6.01
C ILE A 63 -5.33 9.17 7.46
N SER A 64 -6.50 9.01 8.07
CA SER A 64 -6.70 8.65 9.47
C SER A 64 -5.98 7.34 9.88
N SER A 65 -5.91 6.36 8.97
CA SER A 65 -5.23 5.08 9.16
C SER A 65 -3.73 5.22 9.42
N LEU A 66 -3.16 6.39 9.12
CA LEU A 66 -1.74 6.70 9.28
C LEU A 66 -1.46 7.68 10.43
N ASP A 67 -2.45 8.03 11.24
CA ASP A 67 -2.26 8.99 12.34
C ASP A 67 -1.22 8.53 13.36
N GLY A 68 -0.45 9.49 13.86
CA GLY A 68 0.69 9.24 14.75
C GLY A 68 1.91 8.56 14.08
N VAL A 69 1.87 8.26 12.79
CA VAL A 69 2.98 7.63 12.06
C VAL A 69 3.91 8.70 11.45
N HIS A 70 5.22 8.52 11.60
CA HIS A 70 6.21 9.40 10.96
C HIS A 70 6.08 9.40 9.42
N MET A 71 6.26 10.55 8.77
CA MET A 71 6.01 10.74 7.32
C MET A 71 6.75 9.73 6.43
N LYS A 72 8.02 9.42 6.72
CA LYS A 72 8.79 8.39 5.98
C LYS A 72 8.09 7.02 6.00
N THR A 73 7.51 6.67 7.14
CA THR A 73 6.77 5.42 7.32
C THR A 73 5.39 5.51 6.66
N LYS A 74 4.70 6.66 6.75
CA LYS A 74 3.44 6.91 6.03
C LYS A 74 3.60 6.65 4.53
N ILE A 75 4.65 7.22 3.94
CA ILE A 75 4.97 7.05 2.51
C ILE A 75 5.19 5.57 2.17
N SER A 76 6.00 4.85 2.96
CA SER A 76 6.27 3.43 2.74
C SER A 76 4.99 2.58 2.84
N LYS A 77 4.15 2.83 3.84
CA LYS A 77 2.87 2.13 4.05
C LYS A 77 1.88 2.42 2.91
N ALA A 78 1.76 3.68 2.48
CA ALA A 78 0.92 4.07 1.35
C ALA A 78 1.39 3.41 0.04
N ARG A 79 2.71 3.44 -0.24
CA ARG A 79 3.28 2.77 -1.42
C ARG A 79 2.98 1.27 -1.44
N THR A 80 3.12 0.62 -0.27
CA THR A 80 2.78 -0.80 -0.10
C THR A 80 1.29 -1.07 -0.34
N LYS A 81 0.42 -0.20 0.18
CA LYS A 81 -1.03 -0.29 -0.03
C LYS A 81 -1.40 -0.17 -1.50
N ILE A 82 -0.83 0.80 -2.23
CA ILE A 82 -1.04 0.97 -3.68
C ILE A 82 -0.61 -0.29 -4.45
N PHE A 83 0.53 -0.86 -4.10
CA PHE A 83 1.01 -2.11 -4.69
C PHE A 83 0.05 -3.29 -4.44
N ASN A 84 -0.48 -3.40 -3.23
CA ASN A 84 -1.42 -4.45 -2.86
C ASN A 84 -2.77 -4.27 -3.56
N GLU A 85 -3.31 -3.06 -3.63
CA GLU A 85 -4.55 -2.77 -4.37
C GLU A 85 -4.40 -3.13 -5.85
N ARG A 86 -3.24 -2.86 -6.45
CA ARG A 86 -2.93 -3.30 -7.81
C ARG A 86 -2.94 -4.82 -7.95
N LYS A 87 -2.31 -5.56 -7.02
CA LYS A 87 -2.32 -7.03 -7.00
C LYS A 87 -3.75 -7.56 -6.90
N THR A 88 -4.55 -7.01 -5.99
CA THR A 88 -5.95 -7.39 -5.79
C THR A 88 -6.80 -7.08 -7.03
N ALA A 89 -6.59 -5.93 -7.67
CA ALA A 89 -7.28 -5.58 -8.92
C ALA A 89 -6.99 -6.59 -10.03
N ARG A 90 -5.72 -6.96 -10.23
CA ARG A 90 -5.31 -7.98 -11.21
C ARG A 90 -5.96 -9.32 -10.94
N LEU A 91 -5.92 -9.79 -9.68
CA LEU A 91 -6.53 -11.06 -9.30
C LEU A 91 -8.05 -11.08 -9.58
N ARG A 92 -8.75 -9.97 -9.31
CA ARG A 92 -10.18 -9.84 -9.61
C ARG A 92 -10.46 -9.88 -11.12
N THR A 93 -9.64 -9.20 -11.92
CA THR A 93 -9.77 -9.24 -13.38
C THR A 93 -9.55 -10.66 -13.91
N SER A 94 -8.49 -11.35 -13.47
CA SER A 94 -8.21 -12.73 -13.89
C SER A 94 -9.35 -13.69 -13.49
N LYS A 95 -9.88 -13.56 -12.27
CA LYS A 95 -11.02 -14.38 -11.82
C LYS A 95 -12.27 -14.14 -12.67
N LYS A 96 -12.58 -12.87 -12.97
CA LYS A 96 -13.73 -12.50 -13.80
C LYS A 96 -13.57 -13.01 -15.24
N LEU A 97 -12.36 -12.94 -15.80
CA LEU A 97 -12.09 -13.47 -17.14
C LEU A 97 -12.33 -14.99 -17.19
N ALA A 98 -11.80 -15.73 -16.21
CA ALA A 98 -12.02 -17.18 -16.10
C ALA A 98 -13.50 -17.55 -15.90
N GLU A 99 -14.24 -16.78 -15.10
CA GLU A 99 -15.69 -16.99 -14.92
C GLU A 99 -16.48 -16.77 -16.23
N LEU A 100 -16.11 -15.77 -17.04
CA LEU A 100 -16.73 -15.53 -18.34
C LEU A 100 -16.42 -16.62 -19.37
N GLU A 101 -15.20 -17.17 -19.35
CA GLU A 101 -14.82 -18.30 -20.21
C GLU A 101 -15.60 -19.58 -19.88
N LEU A 102 -15.89 -19.82 -18.60
CA LEU A 102 -16.67 -20.98 -18.15
C LEU A 102 -18.17 -20.89 -18.50
N VAL A 103 -18.74 -19.68 -18.53
CA VAL A 103 -20.15 -19.44 -18.88
C VAL A 103 -20.38 -19.47 -20.40
N ALA A 104 -19.32 -19.31 -21.19
CA ALA A 104 -19.38 -19.33 -22.64
C ALA A 104 -19.35 -20.74 -23.28
N ILE A 105 -19.33 -21.80 -22.46
CA ILE A 105 -19.38 -23.23 -22.84
C ILE A 105 -20.77 -23.78 -22.53
#